data_AF-A0A7W9GNX5-F1
#
_entry.id   AF-A0A7W9GNX5-F1
#
_cell.length_a   1.000
_cell.length_b   1.000
_cell.length_c   1.000
_cell.angle_alpha   90.00
_cell.angle_beta   90.00
_cell.angle_gamma   90.00
#
_symmetry.space_group_name_H-M   'P 1'
#
loop_
_entity.id
_entity.type
_entity.pdbx_description
1 polymer ?
#
loop_
_entity_poly.entity_id
_entity_poly.type
_entity_poly.pdbx_seq_one_letter_code
_entity_poly.pdbx_strand_id
1 'polypeptide(L)'
;MYAIPTAAQILGVTPAALEAALERGETIRTLALACGLDPDLMTEAIVDAETADVIALASIAGFGPADVAEFARELRTYLVAFVHDGERVADRLYETSTLQPV
;
A
#
# COMPACT_ATOMS: atom_id res chain seq x y z
N MET A 1 -7.31 -4.32 -3.86
CA MET A 1 -6.44 -3.38 -3.15
C MET A 1 -7.34 -2.35 -2.49
N TYR A 2 -7.45 -2.41 -1.16
CA TYR A 2 -8.27 -1.52 -0.34
C TYR A 2 -7.46 -0.32 0.22
N ALA A 3 -6.22 -0.13 -0.24
CA ALA A 3 -5.32 0.91 0.27
C ALA A 3 -5.93 2.32 0.17
N ILE A 4 -6.57 2.65 -0.96
CA ILE A 4 -7.25 3.94 -1.16
C ILE A 4 -8.47 4.08 -0.24
N PRO A 5 -9.42 3.12 -0.19
CA PRO A 5 -10.51 3.14 0.79
C PRO A 5 -10.04 3.32 2.24
N THR A 6 -9.03 2.55 2.68
CA THR A 6 -8.48 2.62 4.04
C THR A 6 -7.85 3.99 4.33
N ALA A 7 -6.99 4.48 3.43
CA ALA A 7 -6.38 5.79 3.55
C ALA A 7 -7.43 6.92 3.58
N ALA A 8 -8.43 6.86 2.71
CA ALA A 8 -9.50 7.84 2.65
C ALA A 8 -10.32 7.88 3.95
N GLN A 9 -10.61 6.70 4.52
CA GLN A 9 -11.29 6.59 5.81
C GLN A 9 -10.49 7.23 6.94
N ILE A 10 -9.17 6.97 7.02
CA ILE A 10 -8.28 7.53 8.05
C ILE A 10 -8.13 9.05 7.88
N LEU A 11 -8.01 9.54 6.65
CA LEU A 11 -7.92 10.96 6.31
C LEU A 11 -9.26 11.70 6.47
N GLY A 12 -10.38 10.98 6.63
CA GLY A 12 -11.72 11.56 6.73
C GLY A 12 -12.22 12.15 5.40
N VAL A 13 -11.76 11.63 4.27
CA VAL A 13 -12.15 12.06 2.92
C VAL A 13 -12.86 10.93 2.16
N THR A 14 -13.46 11.23 1.01
CA THR A 14 -13.99 10.17 0.13
C THR A 14 -12.85 9.56 -0.70
N PRO A 15 -12.96 8.29 -1.11
CA PRO A 15 -11.96 7.67 -2.00
C PRO A 15 -11.71 8.48 -3.27
N ALA A 16 -12.77 8.99 -3.90
CA ALA A 16 -12.65 9.82 -5.11
C ALA A 16 -11.92 11.15 -4.85
N ALA A 17 -12.09 11.77 -3.67
CA ALA A 17 -11.36 12.98 -3.32
C ALA A 17 -9.86 12.70 -3.08
N LEU A 18 -9.55 11.55 -2.48
CA LEU A 18 -8.18 11.08 -2.33
C LEU A 18 -7.54 10.80 -3.68
N GLU A 19 -8.20 10.03 -4.56
CA GLU A 19 -7.74 9.75 -5.93
C GLU A 19 -7.41 11.04 -6.68
N ALA A 20 -8.33 12.02 -6.66
CA ALA A 20 -8.10 13.31 -7.30
C ALA A 20 -6.90 14.07 -6.71
N ALA A 21 -6.57 13.87 -5.43
CA ALA A 21 -5.37 14.45 -4.81
C ALA A 21 -4.08 13.74 -5.27
N LEU A 22 -4.11 12.42 -5.33
CA LEU A 22 -3.00 11.62 -5.85
C LEU A 22 -2.73 11.95 -7.33
N GLU A 23 -3.76 12.16 -8.14
CA GLU A 23 -3.64 12.59 -9.54
C GLU A 23 -2.98 13.96 -9.70
N ARG A 24 -3.15 14.86 -8.71
CA ARG A 24 -2.46 16.16 -8.67
C ARG A 24 -0.99 16.06 -8.23
N GLY A 25 -0.53 14.87 -7.85
CA GLY A 25 0.84 14.61 -7.39
C GLY A 25 1.01 14.70 -5.88
N GLU A 26 -0.08 14.76 -5.11
CA GLU A 26 -0.01 14.60 -3.66
C GLU A 26 0.25 13.12 -3.31
N THR A 27 0.81 12.87 -2.13
CA THR A 27 1.00 11.51 -1.60
C THR A 27 0.15 11.32 -0.36
N ILE A 28 -0.17 10.07 -0.01
CA ILE A 28 -0.88 9.76 1.24
C ILE A 28 -0.08 10.30 2.43
N ARG A 29 1.25 10.20 2.40
CA ARG A 29 2.13 10.79 3.40
C ARG A 29 1.96 12.30 3.54
N THR A 30 1.98 13.05 2.45
CA THR A 30 1.82 14.52 2.50
C THR A 30 0.43 14.92 2.97
N LEU A 31 -0.60 14.15 2.59
CA LEU A 31 -1.97 14.36 3.03
C LEU A 31 -2.14 14.06 4.53
N ALA A 32 -1.54 12.97 5.03
CA ALA A 32 -1.55 12.64 6.45
C ALA A 32 -0.91 13.77 7.29
N LEU A 33 0.25 14.28 6.86
CA LEU A 33 0.89 15.43 7.50
C LEU A 33 -0.01 16.67 7.49
N ALA A 34 -0.68 16.97 6.38
CA ALA A 34 -1.59 18.11 6.26
C ALA A 34 -2.83 17.97 7.18
N CYS A 35 -3.26 16.74 7.44
CA CYS A 35 -4.34 16.43 8.39
C CYS A 35 -3.86 16.35 9.86
N GLY A 36 -2.57 16.54 10.14
CA GLY A 36 -2.00 16.40 11.48
C GLY A 36 -1.94 14.95 11.99
N LEU A 37 -1.99 13.99 11.07
CA LEU A 37 -1.85 12.57 11.36
C LEU A 37 -0.39 12.14 11.24
N ASP A 38 -0.03 11.09 11.99
CA ASP A 38 1.28 10.47 11.90
C ASP A 38 1.37 9.62 10.62
N PRO A 39 2.28 9.94 9.67
CA PRO A 39 2.44 9.16 8.45
C PRO A 39 2.92 7.73 8.69
N ASP A 40 3.64 7.49 9.78
CA ASP A 40 4.15 6.15 10.09
C ASP A 40 2.98 5.26 10.53
N LEU A 41 2.10 5.77 11.40
CA LEU A 41 0.86 5.08 11.78
C LEU A 41 -0.09 4.89 10.60
N MET A 42 -0.18 5.87 9.69
CA MET A 42 -0.94 5.74 8.44
C MET A 42 -0.39 4.59 7.58
N THR A 43 0.93 4.52 7.44
CA THR A 43 1.60 3.48 6.65
C THR A 43 1.36 2.10 7.24
N GLU A 44 1.52 1.96 8.57
CA GLU A 44 1.24 0.71 9.28
C GLU A 44 -0.22 0.27 9.10
N ALA A 45 -1.18 1.19 9.28
CA ALA A 45 -2.60 0.86 9.13
C ALA A 45 -2.96 0.37 7.72
N ILE A 46 -2.39 0.99 6.67
CA ILE A 46 -2.60 0.56 5.28
C ILE A 46 -1.93 -0.79 5.03
N VAL A 47 -0.68 -0.97 5.49
CA VAL A 47 0.06 -2.23 5.33
C VAL A 47 -0.70 -3.37 6.01
N ASP A 48 -1.14 -3.20 7.25
CA ASP A 48 -1.81 -4.24 8.02
C ASP A 48 -3.15 -4.63 7.40
N ALA A 49 -3.95 -3.64 6.98
CA ALA A 49 -5.23 -3.87 6.34
C ALA A 49 -5.09 -4.68 5.04
N GLU A 50 -4.18 -4.29 4.15
CA GLU A 50 -3.98 -5.00 2.89
C GLU A 50 -3.33 -6.37 3.08
N THR A 51 -2.34 -6.47 3.97
CA THR A 51 -1.54 -7.68 4.10
C THR A 51 -2.34 -8.80 4.77
N ALA A 52 -3.22 -8.49 5.72
CA ALA A 52 -4.06 -9.47 6.39
C ALA A 52 -4.98 -10.23 5.41
N ASP A 53 -5.66 -9.49 4.53
CA ASP A 53 -6.57 -10.08 3.55
C ASP A 53 -5.84 -10.96 2.55
N VAL A 54 -4.69 -10.50 2.04
CA VAL A 54 -3.97 -11.28 1.04
C VAL A 54 -3.29 -12.51 1.64
N ILE A 55 -2.74 -12.43 2.86
CA ILE A 55 -2.22 -13.61 3.57
C ILE A 55 -3.32 -14.65 3.79
N ALA A 56 -4.52 -14.21 4.18
CA ALA A 56 -5.65 -15.12 4.38
C ALA A 56 -6.03 -15.82 3.08
N LEU A 57 -6.14 -15.07 1.97
CA LEU A 57 -6.47 -15.62 0.66
C LEU A 57 -5.39 -16.57 0.13
N ALA A 58 -4.11 -16.23 0.27
CA ALA A 58 -3.00 -17.07 -0.17
C ALA A 58 -2.95 -18.39 0.64
N SER A 59 -3.21 -18.32 1.94
CA SER A 59 -3.31 -19.51 2.78
C SER A 59 -4.48 -20.41 2.37
N ILE A 60 -5.65 -19.82 2.08
CA ILE A 60 -6.83 -20.54 1.58
C ILE A 60 -6.57 -21.19 0.21
N ALA A 61 -5.84 -20.50 -0.66
CA ALA A 61 -5.45 -21.00 -1.98
C ALA A 61 -4.37 -22.11 -1.92
N GLY A 62 -3.81 -22.39 -0.75
CA GLY A 62 -2.86 -23.49 -0.53
C GLY A 62 -1.40 -23.15 -0.86
N PHE A 63 -1.03 -21.86 -0.91
CA PHE A 63 0.36 -21.45 -1.04
C PHE A 63 1.18 -21.89 0.20
N GLY A 64 2.47 -22.16 -0.01
CA GLY A 64 3.37 -22.54 1.07
C GLY A 64 3.61 -21.38 2.04
N PRO A 65 3.88 -21.63 3.33
CA PRO A 65 4.11 -20.57 4.32
C PRO A 65 5.32 -19.69 3.99
N ALA A 66 6.33 -20.23 3.30
CA ALA A 66 7.46 -19.45 2.81
C ALA A 66 7.05 -18.49 1.69
N ASP A 67 6.25 -18.97 0.73
CA ASP A 67 5.75 -18.17 -0.38
C ASP A 67 4.82 -17.06 0.11
N VAL A 68 3.95 -17.37 1.08
CA VAL A 68 3.06 -16.37 1.70
C VAL A 68 3.87 -15.31 2.45
N ALA A 69 4.94 -15.69 3.15
CA ALA A 69 5.80 -14.76 3.86
C ALA A 69 6.61 -13.86 2.90
N GLU A 70 7.09 -14.43 1.79
CA GLU A 70 7.76 -13.67 0.74
C GLU A 70 6.80 -12.66 0.09
N PHE A 71 5.62 -13.12 -0.31
CA PHE A 71 4.58 -12.27 -0.87
C PHE A 71 4.21 -11.11 0.07
N ALA A 72 4.01 -11.38 1.36
CA ALA A 72 3.69 -10.36 2.36
C ALA A 72 4.80 -9.30 2.48
N ARG A 73 6.07 -9.71 2.40
CA ARG A 73 7.22 -8.80 2.44
C ARG A 73 7.27 -7.90 1.21
N GLU A 74 7.00 -8.44 0.03
CA GLU A 74 6.95 -7.67 -1.22
C GLU A 74 5.79 -6.68 -1.20
N LEU A 75 4.59 -7.14 -0.82
CA LEU A 75 3.41 -6.29 -0.70
C LEU A 75 3.65 -5.15 0.29
N ARG A 76 4.26 -5.42 1.44
CA ARG A 76 4.64 -4.37 2.40
C ARG A 76 5.57 -3.34 1.77
N THR A 77 6.58 -3.79 1.02
CA THR A 77 7.54 -2.89 0.37
C THR A 77 6.85 -1.97 -0.63
N TYR A 78 5.95 -2.53 -1.43
CA TYR A 78 5.14 -1.76 -2.36
C TYR A 78 4.23 -0.74 -1.66
N LEU A 79 3.50 -1.14 -0.62
CA LEU A 79 2.57 -0.27 0.08
C LEU A 79 3.28 0.89 0.77
N VAL A 80 4.47 0.67 1.33
CA VAL A 80 5.31 1.74 1.88
C VAL A 80 5.68 2.75 0.78
N ALA A 81 6.16 2.28 -0.37
CA ALA A 81 6.49 3.17 -1.49
C ALA A 81 5.24 3.89 -2.03
N PHE A 82 4.09 3.21 -2.10
CA PHE A 82 2.83 3.79 -2.52
C PHE A 82 2.42 4.96 -1.61
N VAL A 83 2.52 4.78 -0.30
CA VAL A 83 2.15 5.83 0.68
C VAL A 83 3.12 7.00 0.66
N HIS A 84 4.43 6.72 0.56
CA HIS A 84 5.48 7.74 0.67
C HIS A 84 5.75 8.48 -0.63
N ASP A 85 5.79 7.75 -1.75
CA ASP A 85 6.33 8.23 -3.03
C ASP A 85 5.28 8.16 -4.17
N GLY A 86 4.13 7.54 -3.91
CA GLY A 86 3.02 7.42 -4.86
C GLY A 86 3.08 6.19 -5.77
N GLU A 87 1.96 5.93 -6.45
CA GLU A 87 1.72 4.75 -7.29
C GLU A 87 2.81 4.52 -8.33
N ARG A 88 3.20 5.54 -9.09
CA ARG A 88 4.23 5.42 -10.13
C ARG A 88 5.58 4.94 -9.62
N VAL A 89 5.95 5.30 -8.39
CA VAL A 89 7.21 4.86 -7.79
C VAL A 89 7.06 3.43 -7.29
N ALA A 90 5.93 3.12 -6.65
CA ALA A 90 5.60 1.79 -6.19
C ALA A 90 5.54 0.77 -7.34
N ASP A 91 4.88 1.09 -8.45
CA ASP A 91 4.78 0.24 -9.65
C ASP A 91 6.16 -0.08 -10.22
N ARG A 92 7.05 0.92 -10.28
CA ARG A 92 8.42 0.73 -10.78
C ARG A 92 9.20 -0.28 -9.93
N LEU A 93 8.97 -0.35 -8.62
CA LEU A 93 9.61 -1.36 -7.76
C LEU A 93 9.22 -2.78 -8.19
N TYR A 94 7.95 -3.00 -8.54
CA TYR A 94 7.50 -4.30 -9.07
C TYR A 94 7.98 -4.57 -10.48
N GLU A 95 7.93 -3.58 -11.37
CA GLU A 95 8.43 -3.74 -12.74
C GLU A 95 9.93 -4.08 -12.74
N THR A 96 10.72 -3.46 -11.86
CA THR A 96 12.15 -3.75 -11.76
C THR A 96 12.40 -5.13 -11.15
N SER A 97 11.60 -5.54 -10.15
CA SER A 97 11.76 -6.84 -9.47
C SER A 97 11.34 -8.03 -10.35
N THR A 98 10.31 -7.87 -11.19
CA THR A 98 9.84 -8.89 -12.14
C THR A 98 10.74 -9.05 -13.38
N LEU A 99 11.65 -8.10 -13.64
CA LEU A 99 12.60 -8.13 -14.75
C LEU A 99 13.99 -8.68 -14.38
N GLN A 100 14.24 -9.01 -13.11
CA GLN A 100 15.50 -9.67 -12.72
C GLN A 100 15.33 -11.19 -12.80
N PRO A 101 16.12 -11.90 -13.63
CA PRO A 101 16.08 -13.35 -13.64
C PRO A 101 16.66 -13.90 -12.33
N VAL A 102 15.95 -14.86 -11.74
CA VAL A 102 16.44 -15.75 -10.68
C VAL A 102 17.58 -16.64 -11.18
#